data_AF-A0A7C5MJA5-F1
#
_entry.id   AF-A0A7C5MJA5-F1
#
_cell.length_a   1.000
_cell.length_b   1.000
_cell.length_c   1.000
_cell.angle_alpha   90.00
_cell.angle_beta   90.00
_cell.angle_gamma   90.00
#
_symmetry.space_group_name_H-M   'P 1'
#
loop_
_entity.id
_entity.type
_entity.pdbx_description
1 polymer ?
#
loop_
_entity_poly.entity_id
_entity_poly.type
_entity_poly.pdbx_seq_one_letter_code
_entity_poly.pdbx_strand_id
1 'polypeptide(L)'
;KMDGLIAQAVMSVPTVKAVEIGRGKDASNFKGSEFQDRFLSKDGEIIRETNNAGGIEGGITNGEDITVKFYSKPIPTVRKGIRSVDLDKWVETQSIYVRSDTVVLPAVTLISASRISFVLASSFLKKFSGDHIDDVKASFDYYLSSRRHFWQR
;
A
#
# COMPACT_ATOMS: atom_id res chain seq x y z
N LYS A 1 -8.15 -9.94 -0.17
CA LYS A 1 -7.39 -9.52 -1.37
C LYS A 1 -6.23 -8.64 -0.92
N MET A 2 -5.07 -8.71 -1.57
CA MET A 2 -3.84 -8.01 -1.13
C MET A 2 -3.99 -6.49 -1.10
N ASP A 3 -4.51 -5.91 -2.17
CA ASP A 3 -4.89 -4.50 -2.31
C ASP A 3 -5.76 -4.00 -1.14
N GLY A 4 -6.80 -4.74 -0.76
CA GLY A 4 -7.67 -4.39 0.37
C GLY A 4 -6.97 -4.43 1.72
N LEU A 5 -6.07 -5.38 1.93
CA LEU A 5 -5.27 -5.47 3.17
C LEU A 5 -4.27 -4.31 3.28
N ILE A 6 -3.60 -3.99 2.17
CA ILE A 6 -2.69 -2.84 2.07
C ILE A 6 -3.47 -1.54 2.31
N ALA A 7 -4.60 -1.37 1.64
CA ALA A 7 -5.44 -0.19 1.79
C ALA A 7 -5.90 -0.01 3.24
N GLN A 8 -6.35 -1.08 3.90
CA GLN A 8 -6.72 -1.05 5.32
C GLN A 8 -5.53 -0.64 6.20
N ALA A 9 -4.37 -1.27 6.00
CA ALA A 9 -3.19 -1.02 6.81
C ALA A 9 -2.70 0.43 6.69
N VAL A 10 -2.68 0.99 5.48
CA VAL A 10 -2.27 2.37 5.23
C VAL A 10 -3.34 3.37 5.67
N MET A 11 -4.63 3.10 5.39
CA MET A 11 -5.73 3.97 5.81
C MET A 11 -5.84 4.06 7.34
N SER A 12 -5.43 3.01 8.06
CA SER A 12 -5.41 3.01 9.53
C SER A 12 -4.35 3.93 10.14
N VAL A 13 -3.38 4.39 9.35
CA VAL A 13 -2.37 5.34 9.83
C VAL A 13 -3.06 6.68 10.11
N PRO A 14 -2.84 7.29 11.29
CA PRO A 14 -3.39 8.60 11.60
C PRO A 14 -3.11 9.60 10.49
N THR A 15 -4.06 10.50 10.26
CA THR A 15 -4.06 11.54 9.21
C THR A 15 -4.28 11.06 7.77
N VAL A 16 -4.10 9.78 7.44
CA VAL A 16 -4.43 9.25 6.10
C VAL A 16 -5.95 9.29 5.88
N LYS A 17 -6.36 9.65 4.65
CA LYS A 17 -7.76 9.81 4.23
C LYS A 17 -8.11 9.18 2.89
N ALA A 18 -7.13 8.83 2.06
CA ALA A 18 -7.32 8.07 0.85
C ALA A 18 -6.08 7.22 0.57
N VAL A 19 -6.28 6.07 -0.06
CA VAL A 19 -5.22 5.15 -0.51
C VAL A 19 -5.54 4.68 -1.93
N GLU A 20 -4.51 4.61 -2.75
CA GLU A 20 -4.55 4.24 -4.15
C GLU A 20 -3.50 3.16 -4.42
N ILE A 21 -3.84 2.18 -5.26
CA ILE A 21 -2.92 1.15 -5.75
C ILE A 21 -2.69 1.39 -7.25
N GLY A 22 -1.43 1.36 -7.69
CA GLY A 22 -1.07 1.63 -9.09
C GLY A 22 -1.54 3.01 -9.56
N ARG A 23 -2.25 3.04 -10.69
CA ARG A 23 -2.89 4.26 -11.22
C ARG A 23 -4.02 4.79 -10.34
N GLY A 24 -4.53 4.01 -9.39
CA GLY A 24 -5.48 4.49 -8.39
C GLY A 24 -6.73 5.13 -9.00
N LYS A 25 -7.04 6.36 -8.59
CA LYS A 25 -8.16 7.12 -9.13
C LYS A 25 -8.05 7.36 -10.63
N ASP A 26 -6.83 7.46 -11.17
CA ASP A 26 -6.64 7.79 -12.59
C ASP A 26 -7.01 6.60 -13.50
N ALA A 27 -7.15 5.39 -12.94
CA ALA A 27 -7.59 4.20 -13.65
C ALA A 27 -8.94 4.39 -14.36
N SER A 28 -9.86 5.17 -13.78
CA SER A 28 -11.18 5.44 -14.38
C SER A 28 -11.12 6.29 -15.65
N ASN A 29 -9.98 6.92 -15.93
CA ASN A 29 -9.81 7.78 -17.10
C ASN A 29 -9.30 7.01 -18.34
N PHE A 30 -8.98 5.72 -18.20
CA PHE A 30 -8.46 4.88 -19.28
C PHE A 30 -9.53 3.98 -19.87
N LYS A 31 -9.42 3.68 -21.17
CA LYS A 31 -10.14 2.53 -21.75
C LYS A 31 -9.52 1.25 -21.21
N GLY A 32 -10.31 0.17 -21.18
CA GLY A 32 -9.81 -1.15 -20.77
C GLY A 32 -8.54 -1.57 -21.54
N SER A 33 -8.51 -1.36 -22.86
CA SER A 33 -7.35 -1.67 -23.72
C SER A 33 -6.08 -0.87 -23.42
N GLU A 34 -6.20 0.26 -22.73
CA GLU A 34 -5.09 1.15 -22.37
C GLU A 34 -4.63 0.91 -20.92
N PHE A 35 -5.54 0.47 -20.04
CA PHE A 35 -5.24 0.22 -18.64
C PHE A 35 -4.50 -1.09 -18.40
N GLN A 36 -4.90 -2.18 -19.09
CA GLN A 36 -4.33 -3.50 -18.82
C GLN A 36 -2.83 -3.55 -19.08
N ASP A 37 -2.10 -4.18 -18.15
CA ASP A 37 -0.65 -4.34 -18.26
C ASP A 37 -0.33 -5.50 -19.20
N ARG A 38 0.09 -5.17 -20.43
CA ARG A 38 0.31 -6.15 -21.49
C ARG A 38 1.57 -6.98 -21.21
N PHE A 39 1.47 -8.27 -21.48
CA PHE A 39 2.61 -9.16 -21.49
C PHE A 39 3.36 -9.05 -22.82
N LEU A 40 4.69 -8.94 -22.74
CA LEU A 40 5.61 -8.97 -23.87
C LEU A 40 6.61 -10.11 -23.66
N SER A 41 7.10 -10.68 -24.76
CA SER A 41 8.25 -11.57 -24.72
C SER A 41 9.49 -10.78 -25.13
N LYS A 42 10.50 -10.76 -24.26
CA LYS A 42 11.79 -10.12 -24.51
C LYS A 42 12.91 -11.06 -24.05
N ASP A 43 13.81 -11.39 -24.97
CA ASP A 43 14.98 -12.25 -24.69
C ASP A 43 14.62 -13.62 -24.07
N GLY A 44 13.43 -14.15 -24.41
CA GLY A 44 12.94 -15.43 -23.88
C GLY A 44 12.25 -15.32 -22.51
N GLU A 45 12.08 -14.12 -21.98
CA GLU A 45 11.37 -13.86 -20.73
C GLU A 45 10.04 -13.12 -20.97
N ILE A 46 9.04 -13.45 -20.18
CA ILE A 46 7.75 -12.73 -20.17
C ILE A 46 7.89 -11.55 -19.21
N ILE A 47 7.73 -10.34 -19.76
CA ILE A 47 7.73 -9.09 -19.01
C ILE A 47 6.40 -8.37 -19.16
N ARG A 48 6.11 -7.38 -18.31
CA ARG A 48 5.02 -6.44 -18.55
C ARG A 48 5.52 -5.15 -19.17
N GLU A 49 4.74 -4.61 -20.10
CA GLU A 49 5.02 -3.31 -20.75
C GLU A 49 4.84 -2.14 -19.76
N THR A 50 3.86 -2.26 -18.87
CA THR A 50 3.49 -1.24 -17.88
C THR A 50 3.16 -1.87 -16.52
N ASN A 51 3.02 -1.03 -15.50
CA ASN A 51 2.58 -1.42 -14.17
C ASN A 51 1.42 -0.52 -13.68
N ASN A 52 0.37 -0.41 -14.48
CA ASN A 52 -0.83 0.38 -14.19
C ASN A 52 -1.63 -0.22 -13.02
N ALA A 53 -1.64 -1.55 -12.90
CA ALA A 53 -2.26 -2.26 -11.78
C ALA A 53 -1.50 -2.07 -10.45
N GLY A 54 -0.24 -1.61 -10.50
CA GLY A 54 0.57 -1.36 -9.30
C GLY A 54 0.97 -2.63 -8.57
N GLY A 55 1.38 -3.66 -9.30
CA GLY A 55 1.89 -4.92 -8.77
C GLY A 55 0.82 -5.90 -8.28
N ILE A 56 -0.47 -5.54 -8.38
CA ILE A 56 -1.58 -6.34 -7.85
C ILE A 56 -2.70 -6.48 -8.88
N GLU A 57 -2.96 -7.71 -9.31
CA GLU A 57 -4.05 -8.05 -10.23
C GLU A 57 -4.96 -9.08 -9.55
N GLY A 58 -6.28 -8.87 -9.59
CA GLY A 58 -7.23 -9.79 -8.95
C GLY A 58 -7.04 -9.96 -7.43
N GLY A 59 -6.28 -9.08 -6.78
CA GLY A 59 -5.95 -9.18 -5.37
C GLY A 59 -4.75 -10.08 -5.04
N ILE A 60 -3.95 -10.46 -6.04
CA ILE A 60 -2.72 -11.26 -5.91
C ILE A 60 -1.54 -10.44 -6.48
N THR A 61 -0.37 -10.60 -5.88
CA THR A 61 0.87 -9.97 -6.39
C THR A 61 1.25 -10.57 -7.74
N ASN A 62 1.53 -9.71 -8.71
CA ASN A 62 1.67 -10.13 -10.10
C ASN A 62 3.15 -10.22 -10.59
N GLY A 63 4.10 -9.82 -9.75
CA GLY A 63 5.55 -9.85 -10.01
C GLY A 63 6.17 -8.47 -10.21
N GLU A 64 5.37 -7.45 -10.53
CA GLU A 64 5.82 -6.05 -10.62
C GLU A 64 5.87 -5.37 -9.24
N ASP A 65 6.46 -4.17 -9.22
CA ASP A 65 6.50 -3.33 -8.02
C ASP A 65 5.10 -3.01 -7.48
N ILE A 66 4.91 -3.25 -6.19
CA ILE A 66 3.68 -2.85 -5.49
C ILE A 66 3.72 -1.33 -5.28
N THR A 67 2.93 -0.62 -6.08
CA THR A 67 2.88 0.85 -6.03
C THR A 67 1.68 1.31 -5.21
N VAL A 68 1.95 2.03 -4.12
CA VAL A 68 0.92 2.56 -3.21
C VAL A 68 1.08 4.06 -3.09
N LYS A 69 -0.02 4.79 -3.28
CA LYS A 69 -0.10 6.23 -3.00
C LYS A 69 -1.14 6.47 -1.92
N PHE A 70 -0.89 7.42 -1.04
CA PHE A 70 -1.85 7.79 0.00
C PHE A 70 -1.92 9.31 0.16
N TYR A 71 -3.02 9.76 0.74
CA TYR A 71 -3.32 11.17 0.94
C TYR A 71 -3.53 11.43 2.42
N SER A 72 -2.70 12.29 2.99
CA SER A 72 -2.83 12.71 4.38
C SER A 72 -3.52 14.06 4.47
N LYS A 73 -4.49 14.20 5.38
CA LYS A 73 -4.98 15.51 5.79
C LYS A 73 -3.89 16.29 6.52
N PRO A 74 -3.99 17.62 6.59
CA PRO A 74 -3.20 18.43 7.50
C PRO A 74 -3.41 18.04 8.98
N ILE A 75 -2.38 18.31 9.78
CA ILE A 75 -2.37 18.09 11.23
C ILE A 75 -3.55 18.87 11.85
N PRO A 76 -4.29 18.28 12.81
CA PRO A 76 -5.55 18.86 13.30
C PRO A 76 -5.41 20.22 14.01
N THR A 77 -4.29 20.48 14.69
CA THR A 77 -4.13 21.69 15.50
C THR A 77 -3.37 22.77 14.75
N VAL A 78 -3.92 23.99 14.72
CA VAL A 78 -3.30 25.16 14.10
C VAL A 78 -3.02 26.24 15.15
N ARG A 79 -1.93 27.00 15.00
CA ARG A 79 -1.50 28.00 16.01
C ARG A 79 -2.54 29.08 16.29
N LYS A 80 -3.29 29.52 15.27
CA LYS A 80 -4.32 30.56 15.44
C LYS A 80 -5.56 30.08 16.20
N GLY A 81 -5.64 28.79 16.54
CA GLY A 81 -6.87 28.17 17.01
C GLY A 81 -7.91 28.07 15.89
N ILE A 82 -8.86 27.15 16.06
CA ILE A 82 -10.11 27.11 15.31
C ILE A 82 -11.27 27.19 16.31
N ARG A 83 -12.41 27.72 15.88
CA ARG A 83 -13.64 27.75 16.70
C ARG A 83 -13.98 26.35 17.17
N SER A 84 -14.25 26.24 18.47
CA SER A 84 -14.56 25.00 19.17
C SER A 84 -15.51 25.28 20.34
N VAL A 85 -15.75 24.30 21.19
CA VAL A 85 -16.65 24.41 22.36
C VAL A 85 -15.93 23.86 23.59
N ASP A 86 -15.98 24.60 24.68
CA ASP A 86 -15.60 24.10 26.01
C ASP A 86 -16.71 23.16 26.49
N LEU A 87 -16.41 21.86 26.61
CA LEU A 87 -17.40 20.84 26.93
C LEU A 87 -17.91 20.88 28.38
N ASP A 88 -17.18 21.54 29.28
CA ASP A 88 -17.61 21.69 30.68
C ASP A 88 -18.57 22.88 30.80
N LYS A 89 -18.26 23.99 30.12
CA LYS A 89 -19.03 25.24 30.21
C LYS A 89 -20.10 25.40 29.12
N TRP A 90 -20.05 24.59 28.07
CA TRP A 90 -20.94 24.68 26.91
C TRP A 90 -20.91 26.04 26.21
N VAL A 91 -19.73 26.68 26.18
CA VAL A 91 -19.52 27.99 25.53
C VAL A 91 -18.50 27.88 24.40
N GLU A 92 -18.60 28.77 23.41
CA GLU A 92 -17.61 28.86 22.34
C GLU A 92 -16.22 29.16 22.89
N THR A 93 -15.22 28.46 22.37
CA THR A 93 -13.81 28.65 22.70
C THR A 93 -12.93 28.43 21.47
N GLN A 94 -11.62 28.58 21.61
CA GLN A 94 -10.64 28.24 20.59
C GLN A 94 -10.00 26.89 20.88
N SER A 95 -9.74 26.10 19.83
CA SER A 95 -9.02 24.84 19.96
C SER A 95 -7.62 25.05 20.54
N ILE A 96 -7.21 24.15 21.43
CA ILE A 96 -5.85 24.16 21.97
C ILE A 96 -4.80 23.79 20.90
N TYR A 97 -3.64 24.41 20.99
CA TYR A 97 -2.47 24.06 20.19
C TYR A 97 -1.65 22.99 20.92
N VAL A 98 -1.54 21.80 20.33
CA VAL A 98 -0.92 20.63 21.01
C VAL A 98 0.46 20.28 20.44
N ARG A 99 0.65 20.44 19.12
CA ARG A 99 1.89 20.03 18.45
C ARG A 99 2.36 21.07 17.43
N SER A 100 3.67 21.17 17.24
CA SER A 100 4.29 22.30 16.55
C SER A 100 4.84 22.06 15.15
N ASP A 101 4.89 20.81 14.72
CA ASP A 101 5.26 20.46 13.37
C ASP A 101 4.24 20.96 12.35
N THR A 102 4.74 21.39 11.19
CA THR A 102 3.92 21.89 10.08
C THR A 102 3.54 20.76 9.11
N VAL A 103 4.41 19.75 8.98
CA VAL A 103 4.25 18.64 8.02
C VAL A 103 4.65 17.31 8.70
N VAL A 104 3.77 16.31 8.60
CA VAL A 104 4.02 14.93 9.09
C VAL A 104 4.32 13.93 7.98
N LEU A 105 4.19 14.31 6.70
CA LEU A 105 4.23 13.39 5.57
C LEU A 105 5.46 12.45 5.57
N PRO A 106 6.71 12.92 5.81
CA PRO A 106 7.86 12.02 5.84
C PRO A 106 7.73 10.89 6.88
N ALA A 107 7.24 11.21 8.08
CA ALA A 107 7.03 10.21 9.13
C ALA A 107 5.88 9.25 8.77
N VAL A 108 4.77 9.79 8.23
CA VAL A 108 3.62 8.99 7.79
C VAL A 108 4.02 8.02 6.68
N THR A 109 4.88 8.42 5.75
CA THR A 109 5.41 7.53 4.69
C THR A 109 6.15 6.34 5.28
N LEU A 110 7.05 6.56 6.24
CA LEU A 110 7.78 5.47 6.90
C LEU A 110 6.85 4.51 7.65
N ILE A 111 5.92 5.06 8.43
CA ILE A 111 4.93 4.26 9.16
C ILE A 111 4.09 3.42 8.18
N SER A 112 3.68 4.02 7.05
CA SER A 112 2.89 3.34 6.03
C SER A 112 3.68 2.20 5.37
N ALA A 113 4.95 2.45 5.04
CA ALA A 113 5.84 1.41 4.50
C ALA A 113 5.99 0.23 5.49
N SER A 114 6.22 0.50 6.78
CA SER A 114 6.30 -0.56 7.80
C SER A 114 5.00 -1.35 7.92
N ARG A 115 3.83 -0.67 7.89
CA ARG A 115 2.52 -1.32 7.91
C ARG A 115 2.31 -2.24 6.70
N ILE A 116 2.74 -1.81 5.52
CA ILE A 116 2.72 -2.64 4.30
C ILE A 116 3.64 -3.85 4.46
N SER A 117 4.85 -3.69 4.99
CA SER A 117 5.78 -4.79 5.23
C SER A 117 5.16 -5.88 6.13
N PHE A 118 4.42 -5.51 7.18
CA PHE A 118 3.70 -6.48 8.01
C PHE A 118 2.62 -7.24 7.25
N VAL A 119 1.84 -6.55 6.38
CA VAL A 119 0.82 -7.19 5.53
C VAL A 119 1.46 -8.18 4.56
N LEU A 120 2.57 -7.79 3.93
CA LEU A 120 3.31 -8.64 3.00
C LEU A 120 3.91 -9.84 3.73
N ALA A 121 4.59 -9.63 4.85
CA ALA A 121 5.16 -10.72 5.65
C ALA A 121 4.08 -11.71 6.13
N SER A 122 2.93 -11.22 6.62
CA SER A 122 1.82 -12.08 7.02
C SER A 122 1.27 -12.89 5.85
N SER A 123 1.11 -12.26 4.68
CA SER A 123 0.63 -12.95 3.47
C SER A 123 1.65 -13.94 2.92
N PHE A 124 2.94 -13.61 3.04
CA PHE A 124 4.06 -14.47 2.67
C PHE A 124 4.08 -15.73 3.53
N LEU A 125 4.01 -15.59 4.86
CA LEU A 125 3.97 -16.74 5.78
C LEU A 125 2.71 -17.59 5.64
N LYS A 126 1.57 -16.98 5.27
CA LYS A 126 0.35 -17.73 4.92
C LYS A 126 0.52 -18.61 3.68
N LYS A 127 1.35 -18.18 2.73
CA LYS A 127 1.63 -18.92 1.49
C LYS A 127 2.77 -19.92 1.66
N PHE A 128 3.81 -19.52 2.38
CA PHE A 128 5.03 -20.28 2.65
C PHE A 128 5.11 -20.50 4.16
N SER A 129 4.45 -21.55 4.63
CA SER A 129 4.40 -21.91 6.04
C SER A 129 5.71 -22.55 6.51
N GLY A 130 5.96 -22.49 7.81
CA GLY A 130 7.10 -23.11 8.48
C GLY A 130 7.24 -22.56 9.89
N ASP A 131 7.77 -23.36 10.81
CA ASP A 131 8.02 -22.95 12.19
C ASP A 131 9.44 -22.39 12.36
N HIS A 132 10.37 -22.79 11.49
CA HIS A 132 11.71 -22.22 11.38
C HIS A 132 11.88 -21.44 10.06
N ILE A 133 12.80 -20.46 10.06
CA ILE A 133 13.07 -19.64 8.86
C ILE A 133 13.56 -20.49 7.68
N ASP A 134 14.24 -21.60 7.96
CA ASP A 134 14.75 -22.50 6.92
C ASP A 134 13.63 -23.29 6.24
N ASP A 135 12.56 -23.65 6.96
CA ASP A 135 11.37 -24.29 6.38
C ASP A 135 10.68 -23.35 5.38
N VAL A 136 10.52 -22.08 5.80
CA VAL A 136 9.92 -21.03 4.97
C VAL A 136 10.77 -20.79 3.72
N LYS A 137 12.10 -20.71 3.86
CA LYS A 137 13.03 -20.57 2.72
C LYS A 137 12.93 -21.75 1.76
N ALA A 138 12.98 -22.99 2.27
CA ALA A 138 12.88 -24.18 1.44
C ALA A 138 11.56 -24.23 0.65
N SER A 139 10.44 -23.88 1.29
CA SER A 139 9.13 -23.78 0.64
C SER A 139 9.10 -22.72 -0.47
N PHE A 140 9.70 -21.55 -0.21
CA PHE A 140 9.82 -20.47 -1.17
C PHE A 140 10.72 -20.83 -2.38
N ASP A 141 11.88 -21.43 -2.13
CA ASP A 141 12.83 -21.82 -3.17
C ASP A 141 12.25 -22.90 -4.09
N TYR A 142 11.53 -23.88 -3.51
CA TYR A 142 10.78 -24.88 -4.26
C TYR A 142 9.68 -24.26 -5.13
N TYR A 143 8.97 -23.25 -4.61
CA TYR A 143 8.00 -22.50 -5.40
C TYR A 143 8.66 -21.78 -6.59
N LEU A 144 9.82 -21.16 -6.38
CA LEU A 144 10.54 -20.49 -7.47
C LEU A 144 11.08 -21.47 -8.52
N SER A 145 11.62 -22.62 -8.11
CA SER A 145 12.12 -23.63 -9.07
C SER A 145 10.99 -24.19 -9.94
N SER A 146 9.85 -24.52 -9.32
CA SER A 146 8.69 -25.07 -10.04
C SER A 146 8.07 -24.07 -11.04
N ARG A 147 8.10 -22.77 -10.73
CA ARG A 147 7.59 -21.72 -11.65
C ARG A 147 8.53 -21.43 -12.80
N ARG A 148 9.84 -21.39 -12.57
CA ARG A 148 10.82 -21.25 -13.67
C ARG A 148 10.67 -22.35 -14.71
N HIS A 149 10.45 -23.59 -14.27
CA HIS A 149 10.19 -24.69 -15.20
C HIS A 149 8.88 -24.55 -15.99
N PHE A 150 7.86 -23.88 -15.44
CA PHE A 150 6.60 -23.63 -16.14
C PHE A 150 6.73 -22.57 -17.24
N TRP A 151 7.49 -21.50 -16.98
CA TRP A 151 7.66 -20.38 -17.92
C TRP A 151 8.78 -20.59 -18.95
N GLN A 152 9.60 -21.62 -18.81
CA GLN A 152 10.64 -22.03 -19.78
C GLN A 152 10.15 -23.06 -20.82
N ARG A 153 8.86 -23.40 -20.83
CA ARG A 153 8.23 -24.25 -21.85
C ARG A 153 7.75 -23.42 -23.03
#